data_AF-A0A2N5T7T7-F1
#
_entry.id   AF-A0A2N5T7T7-F1
#
_cell.length_a   1.000
_cell.length_b   1.000
_cell.length_c   1.000
_cell.angle_alpha   90.00
_cell.angle_beta   90.00
_cell.angle_gamma   90.00
#
_symmetry.space_group_name_H-M   'P 1'
#
loop_
_entity.id
_entity.type
_entity.pdbx_description
1 polymer ?
#
loop_
_entity_poly.entity_id
_entity_poly.type
_entity_poly.pdbx_seq_one_letter_code
_entity_poly.pdbx_strand_id
1 'polypeptide(L)'
;MERRRAELAETEKLVEQQPAKQKRTLITAAINHANHHHQHNSPSQPPLRTMARPSATPRPRFAPNLKPQPHLMGVTPSVISRWAPILGVWGLGGAAFVTLAASSIPRFQEDVLKKIPGVASYYESTVPDCDKPF
;
A
#
# COMPACT_ATOMS: atom_id res chain seq x y z
N MET A 1 22.19 -45.61 15.63
CA MET A 1 22.34 -44.40 14.79
C MET A 1 21.02 -43.65 14.53
N GLU A 2 19.85 -44.22 14.87
CA GLU A 2 18.56 -43.61 14.53
C GLU A 2 18.05 -42.54 15.52
N ARG A 3 18.51 -42.57 16.78
CA ARG A 3 18.11 -41.55 17.77
C ARG A 3 18.61 -40.13 17.43
N ARG A 4 19.76 -40.03 16.75
CA ARG A 4 20.28 -38.74 16.26
C ARG A 4 19.50 -38.18 15.06
N ARG A 5 18.72 -39.01 14.36
CA ARG A 5 17.89 -38.56 13.23
C ARG A 5 16.58 -37.93 13.71
N ALA A 6 16.05 -38.38 14.85
CA ALA A 6 14.87 -37.80 15.46
C ALA A 6 15.15 -36.41 16.06
N GLU A 7 16.31 -36.22 16.71
CA GLU A 7 16.73 -34.90 17.21
C GLU A 7 16.91 -33.88 16.08
N LEU A 8 17.48 -34.29 14.93
CA LEU A 8 17.65 -33.39 13.79
C LEU A 8 16.30 -32.93 13.21
N ALA A 9 15.32 -33.82 13.16
CA ALA A 9 13.97 -33.48 12.70
C ALA A 9 13.22 -32.53 13.65
N GLU A 10 13.46 -32.63 14.97
CA GLU A 10 12.93 -31.65 15.94
C GLU A 10 13.63 -30.29 15.82
N THR A 11 14.94 -30.26 15.58
CA THR A 11 15.67 -29.00 15.40
C THR A 11 15.27 -28.24 14.14
N GLU A 12 14.92 -28.93 13.04
CA GLU A 12 14.40 -28.29 11.84
C GLU A 12 13.04 -27.63 12.07
N LYS A 13 12.14 -28.29 12.82
CA LYS A 13 10.83 -27.69 13.17
C LYS A 13 10.96 -26.46 14.06
N LEU A 14 11.96 -26.42 14.93
CA LEU A 14 12.22 -25.28 15.83
C LEU A 14 12.82 -24.06 15.08
N VAL A 15 13.48 -24.29 13.95
CA VAL A 15 14.03 -23.23 13.07
C VAL A 15 12.97 -22.66 12.11
N GLU A 16 11.94 -23.43 11.78
CA GLU A 16 10.83 -22.98 10.92
C GLU A 16 9.79 -22.15 11.69
N GLN A 17 9.61 -22.41 12.99
CA GLN A 17 8.69 -21.66 13.85
C GLN A 17 9.26 -20.33 14.39
N GLN A 18 10.36 -19.82 13.82
CA GLN A 18 10.87 -18.49 14.14
C GLN A 18 10.53 -17.48 13.04
N PRO A 19 9.81 -16.38 13.36
CA PRO A 19 9.45 -15.38 12.37
C PRO A 19 10.73 -14.79 11.75
N ALA A 20 10.72 -14.62 10.43
CA ALA A 20 11.84 -14.22 9.57
C ALA A 20 12.62 -12.94 9.99
N LYS A 21 12.19 -12.23 11.03
CA LYS A 21 12.93 -11.12 11.64
C LYS A 21 14.15 -11.54 12.47
N GLN A 22 14.17 -12.75 13.05
CA GLN A 22 15.21 -13.13 14.01
C GLN A 22 16.47 -13.72 13.34
N LYS A 23 16.30 -14.32 12.15
CA LYS A 23 17.41 -14.91 11.37
C LYS A 23 18.46 -13.88 10.92
N ARG A 24 18.10 -12.60 10.82
CA ARG A 24 19.05 -11.51 10.48
C ARG A 24 19.85 -11.00 11.67
N THR A 25 19.32 -11.12 12.88
CA THR A 25 19.95 -10.58 14.10
C THR A 25 21.13 -11.44 14.55
N LEU A 26 21.02 -12.76 14.43
CA LEU A 26 22.07 -13.67 14.90
C LEU A 26 23.33 -13.66 14.01
N ILE A 27 23.18 -13.50 12.69
CA ILE A 27 24.33 -13.44 11.77
C ILE A 27 25.14 -12.15 12.01
N THR A 28 24.48 -11.06 12.38
CA THR A 28 25.16 -9.77 12.66
C THR A 28 25.88 -9.78 14.01
N ALA A 29 25.40 -10.52 15.00
CA ALA A 29 26.01 -10.61 16.31
C ALA A 29 27.33 -11.42 16.31
N ALA A 30 27.46 -12.42 15.43
CA ALA A 30 28.67 -13.24 15.34
C ALA A 30 29.86 -12.50 14.72
N ILE A 31 29.63 -11.50 13.87
CA ILE A 31 30.70 -10.74 13.20
C ILE A 31 31.41 -9.77 14.17
N ASN A 32 30.72 -9.28 15.20
CA ASN A 32 31.29 -8.29 16.13
C ASN A 32 32.18 -8.88 17.23
N HIS A 33 32.22 -10.21 17.42
CA HIS A 33 32.98 -10.83 18.52
C HIS A 33 34.47 -11.08 18.18
N ALA A 34 34.90 -10.91 16.92
CA ALA A 34 36.25 -11.33 16.50
C ALA A 34 37.38 -10.29 16.73
N ASN A 35 37.11 -9.13 17.35
CA ASN A 35 38.02 -7.97 17.27
C ASN A 35 38.73 -7.57 18.57
N HIS A 36 38.84 -8.46 19.55
CA HIS A 36 39.54 -8.17 20.81
C HIS A 36 40.75 -9.07 21.05
N HIS A 37 41.87 -8.77 20.39
CA HIS A 37 43.20 -9.13 20.90
C HIS A 37 44.20 -8.00 20.65
N HIS A 38 44.97 -7.69 21.70
CA HIS A 38 46.09 -6.76 21.81
C HIS A 38 45.76 -5.33 22.24
N GLN A 39 45.95 -5.05 23.54
CA GLN A 39 46.67 -3.84 23.94
C GLN A 39 47.32 -4.01 25.31
N HIS A 40 48.65 -3.99 25.29
CA HIS A 40 49.54 -3.81 26.43
C HIS A 40 49.81 -2.30 26.53
N ASN A 41 49.57 -1.61 27.67
CA ASN A 41 50.52 -0.60 28.16
C ASN A 41 50.21 -0.02 29.56
N SER A 42 51.31 0.34 30.21
CA SER A 42 51.51 1.01 31.51
C SER A 42 51.24 2.55 31.47
N PRO A 43 51.34 3.29 32.61
CA PRO A 43 50.33 4.28 33.02
C PRO A 43 50.68 5.78 32.87
N SER A 44 49.69 6.59 33.30
CA SER A 44 49.66 8.02 33.66
C SER A 44 49.70 9.07 32.54
N GLN A 45 48.50 9.44 32.08
CA GLN A 45 48.17 10.84 31.74
C GLN A 45 46.86 11.22 32.46
N PRO A 46 46.75 12.43 33.05
CA PRO A 46 45.49 12.93 33.60
C PRO A 46 44.49 13.11 32.44
N PRO A 47 43.22 12.67 32.58
CA PRO A 47 42.31 12.63 31.45
C PRO A 47 41.98 14.04 30.99
N LEU A 48 42.41 14.39 29.77
CA LEU A 48 41.71 15.37 28.95
C LEU A 48 40.23 14.98 29.02
N ARG A 49 39.41 15.83 29.66
CA ARG A 49 37.97 15.76 29.56
C ARG A 49 37.61 16.02 28.10
N THR A 50 37.69 14.98 27.28
CA THR A 50 36.85 14.83 26.09
C THR A 50 35.44 15.07 26.60
N MET A 51 34.88 16.25 26.32
CA MET A 51 33.46 16.45 26.46
C MET A 51 32.81 15.30 25.71
N ALA A 52 32.18 14.40 26.46
CA ALA A 52 31.44 13.30 25.90
C ALA A 52 30.48 13.89 24.88
N ARG A 53 30.68 13.51 23.61
CA ARG A 53 29.74 13.74 22.52
C ARG A 53 28.32 13.57 23.09
N PRO A 54 27.40 14.54 22.95
CA PRO A 54 26.06 14.40 23.49
C PRO A 54 25.49 13.07 22.97
N SER A 55 25.41 12.10 23.86
CA SER A 55 24.90 10.77 23.59
C SER A 55 23.47 10.96 23.12
N ALA A 56 23.17 10.42 21.94
CA ALA A 56 21.87 10.47 21.27
C ALA A 56 20.70 10.65 22.25
N THR A 57 19.98 11.75 22.12
CA THR A 57 18.77 12.03 22.91
C THR A 57 17.88 10.78 22.93
N PRO A 58 17.49 10.27 24.11
CA PRO A 58 16.58 9.14 24.20
C PRO A 58 15.33 9.41 23.38
N ARG A 59 15.06 8.58 22.37
CA ARG A 59 13.82 8.72 21.57
C ARG A 59 12.64 8.54 22.52
N PRO A 60 11.66 9.46 22.53
CA PRO A 60 10.50 9.33 23.41
C PRO A 60 9.79 8.00 23.14
N ARG A 61 9.32 7.34 24.20
CA ARG A 61 8.61 6.04 24.12
C ARG A 61 7.39 6.09 23.21
N PHE A 62 6.86 7.30 22.98
CA PHE A 62 5.75 7.61 22.10
C PHE A 62 6.20 8.52 20.95
N ALA A 63 7.22 8.12 20.20
CA ALA A 63 7.49 8.74 18.91
C ALA A 63 6.44 8.27 17.89
N PRO A 64 5.65 9.17 17.27
CA PRO A 64 4.75 8.78 16.19
C PRO A 64 5.54 8.11 15.07
N ASN A 65 5.05 6.98 14.56
CA ASN A 65 5.65 6.37 13.38
C ASN A 65 5.20 7.17 12.14
N LEU A 66 5.95 8.23 11.81
CA LEU A 66 5.71 9.01 10.60
C LEU A 66 6.16 8.18 9.39
N LYS A 67 5.21 7.52 8.75
CA LYS A 67 5.44 6.96 7.42
C LYS A 67 5.26 8.08 6.40
N PRO A 68 6.21 8.27 5.46
CA PRO A 68 5.98 9.17 4.33
C PRO A 68 4.71 8.73 3.62
N GLN A 69 3.67 9.57 3.69
CA GLN A 69 2.46 9.34 2.90
C GLN A 69 2.77 9.77 1.47
N PRO A 70 2.37 9.03 0.44
CA PRO A 70 2.40 9.55 -0.91
C PRO A 70 1.30 10.61 -1.02
N HIS A 71 1.66 11.84 -1.39
CA HIS A 71 0.71 12.91 -1.71
C HIS A 71 1.12 13.57 -3.02
N LEU A 72 0.14 13.77 -3.90
CA LEU A 72 0.33 14.47 -5.17
C LEU A 72 -0.34 15.83 -5.04
N MET A 73 0.43 16.92 -5.11
CA MET A 73 -0.09 18.30 -4.98
C MET A 73 -0.98 18.53 -3.74
N GLY A 74 -0.67 17.86 -2.61
CA GLY A 74 -1.45 17.95 -1.38
C GLY A 74 -2.67 17.02 -1.31
N VAL A 75 -2.98 16.29 -2.38
CA VAL A 75 -4.01 15.24 -2.38
C VAL A 75 -3.41 13.96 -1.81
N THR A 76 -3.93 13.52 -0.67
CA THR A 76 -3.61 12.20 -0.09
C THR A 76 -4.65 11.17 -0.53
N PRO A 77 -4.30 9.87 -0.63
CA PRO A 77 -5.27 8.80 -0.89
C PRO A 77 -6.42 8.78 0.12
N SER A 78 -6.18 9.21 1.35
CA SER A 78 -7.20 9.32 2.40
C SER A 78 -8.24 10.40 2.12
N VAL A 79 -7.87 11.47 1.41
CA VAL A 79 -8.84 12.50 0.98
C VAL A 79 -9.69 11.94 -0.15
N ILE A 80 -9.07 11.29 -1.15
CA ILE A 80 -9.80 10.69 -2.28
C ILE A 80 -10.85 9.69 -1.79
N SER A 81 -10.49 8.79 -0.87
CA SER A 81 -11.43 7.80 -0.34
C SER A 81 -12.59 8.42 0.44
N ARG A 82 -12.36 9.57 1.10
CA ARG A 82 -13.42 10.31 1.80
C ARG A 82 -14.39 10.97 0.82
N TRP A 83 -13.90 11.47 -0.31
CA TRP A 83 -14.72 12.14 -1.34
C TRP A 83 -15.31 11.18 -2.38
N ALA A 84 -14.81 9.94 -2.47
CA ALA A 84 -15.30 8.92 -3.40
C ALA A 84 -16.83 8.71 -3.37
N PRO A 85 -17.50 8.53 -2.21
CA PRO A 85 -18.94 8.29 -2.22
C PRO A 85 -19.73 9.51 -2.70
N ILE A 86 -19.31 10.73 -2.32
CA ILE A 86 -20.03 11.94 -2.73
C ILE A 86 -19.82 12.23 -4.22
N LEU A 87 -18.60 12.05 -4.73
CA LEU A 87 -18.33 12.11 -6.18
C LEU A 87 -19.06 10.99 -6.94
N GLY A 88 -19.28 9.84 -6.31
CA GLY A 88 -20.11 8.77 -6.86
C GLY A 88 -21.57 9.21 -7.05
N VAL A 89 -22.18 9.82 -6.03
CA VAL A 89 -23.56 10.35 -6.12
C VAL A 89 -23.67 11.47 -7.16
N TRP A 90 -22.75 12.42 -7.13
CA TRP A 90 -22.71 13.50 -8.12
C TRP A 90 -22.43 13.00 -9.54
N GLY A 91 -21.57 12.00 -9.69
CA GLY A 91 -21.26 11.37 -10.97
C GLY A 91 -22.48 10.64 -11.52
N LEU A 92 -23.21 9.91 -10.68
CA LEU A 92 -24.44 9.22 -11.09
C LEU A 92 -25.55 10.21 -11.46
N GLY A 93 -25.76 11.25 -10.65
CA GLY A 93 -26.73 12.31 -10.95
C GLY A 93 -26.38 13.10 -12.21
N GLY A 94 -25.11 13.46 -12.37
CA GLY A 94 -24.60 14.13 -13.56
C GLY A 94 -24.72 13.28 -14.82
N ALA A 95 -24.38 12.00 -14.74
CA ALA A 95 -24.56 11.05 -15.84
C ALA A 95 -26.05 10.90 -16.21
N ALA A 96 -26.94 10.80 -15.23
CA ALA A 96 -28.38 10.74 -15.47
C ALA A 96 -28.91 12.02 -16.14
N PHE A 97 -28.45 13.20 -15.69
CA PHE A 97 -28.81 14.48 -16.30
C PHE A 97 -28.32 14.58 -17.75
N VAL A 98 -27.05 14.25 -18.00
CA VAL A 98 -26.48 14.23 -19.37
C VAL A 98 -27.24 13.24 -20.24
N THR A 99 -27.60 12.07 -19.70
CA THR A 99 -28.37 11.06 -20.43
C THR A 99 -29.74 11.57 -20.84
N LEU A 100 -30.44 12.28 -19.95
CA LEU A 100 -31.72 12.93 -20.26
C LEU A 100 -31.57 14.07 -21.27
N ALA A 101 -30.59 14.95 -21.08
CA ALA A 101 -30.34 16.07 -21.99
C ALA A 101 -29.93 15.59 -23.39
N ALA A 102 -29.11 14.55 -23.49
CA ALA A 102 -28.64 13.96 -24.74
C ALA A 102 -29.64 12.96 -25.36
N SER A 103 -30.76 12.66 -24.68
CA SER A 103 -31.81 11.78 -25.22
C SER A 103 -32.33 12.26 -26.58
N SER A 104 -32.29 13.57 -26.88
CA SER A 104 -32.70 14.11 -28.18
C SER A 104 -31.68 13.90 -29.31
N ILE A 105 -30.47 13.39 -29.03
CA ILE A 105 -29.42 13.17 -30.02
C ILE A 105 -29.52 11.74 -30.56
N PRO A 106 -29.80 11.54 -31.87
CA PRO A 106 -29.99 10.20 -32.44
C PRO A 106 -28.82 9.25 -32.19
N ARG A 107 -27.59 9.76 -32.23
CA ARG A 107 -26.36 8.99 -31.97
C ARG A 107 -26.30 8.45 -30.53
N PHE A 108 -26.75 9.23 -29.56
CA PHE A 108 -26.73 8.85 -28.15
C PHE A 108 -27.80 7.80 -27.83
N GLN A 109 -28.96 7.89 -28.50
CA GLN A 109 -30.00 6.86 -28.42
C GLN A 109 -29.47 5.50 -28.90
N GLU A 110 -28.77 5.45 -30.03
CA GLU A 110 -28.24 4.20 -30.59
C GLU A 110 -27.10 3.60 -29.75
N ASP A 111 -26.18 4.44 -29.28
CA ASP A 111 -24.94 3.96 -28.63
C ASP A 111 -25.12 3.65 -27.14
N VAL A 112 -26.01 4.39 -26.45
CA VAL A 112 -26.18 4.30 -24.99
C VAL A 112 -27.56 3.77 -24.63
N LEU A 113 -28.65 4.36 -25.14
CA LEU A 113 -30.00 4.00 -24.68
C LEU A 113 -30.45 2.63 -25.21
N LYS A 114 -30.12 2.25 -26.46
CA LYS A 114 -30.42 0.90 -26.98
C LYS A 114 -29.63 -0.22 -26.28
N LYS A 115 -28.56 0.10 -25.56
CA LYS A 115 -27.77 -0.88 -24.78
C LYS A 115 -28.27 -1.11 -23.36
N ILE A 116 -29.19 -0.27 -22.88
CA ILE A 116 -29.77 -0.42 -21.55
C ILE A 116 -30.98 -1.38 -21.68
N PRO A 117 -30.91 -2.61 -21.12
CA PRO A 117 -32.02 -3.55 -21.19
C PRO A 117 -33.23 -2.97 -20.46
N GLY A 118 -34.36 -2.88 -21.18
CA GLY A 118 -35.63 -2.33 -20.66
C GLY A 118 -36.06 -1.00 -21.27
N VAL A 119 -35.12 -0.13 -21.71
CA VAL A 119 -35.46 1.12 -22.43
C VAL A 119 -35.19 1.03 -23.93
N ALA A 120 -34.46 0.00 -24.38
CA ALA A 120 -34.11 -0.19 -25.78
C ALA A 120 -35.32 -0.24 -26.72
N SER A 121 -36.41 -0.90 -26.31
CA SER A 121 -37.64 -1.04 -27.11
C SER A 121 -38.37 0.29 -27.35
N TYR A 122 -38.17 1.30 -26.49
CA TYR A 122 -38.76 2.62 -26.70
C TYR A 122 -38.06 3.42 -27.80
N TYR A 123 -36.77 3.18 -28.01
CA TYR A 123 -35.95 3.88 -29.00
C TYR A 123 -35.73 3.05 -30.29
N GLU A 124 -36.42 1.92 -30.43
CA GLU A 124 -36.37 1.10 -31.63
C GLU A 124 -37.40 1.59 -32.66
N SER A 125 -36.92 1.95 -33.85
CA SER A 125 -37.79 2.38 -34.95
C SER A 125 -38.53 1.18 -35.52
N THR A 126 -39.79 1.01 -35.12
CA THR A 126 -40.73 -0.02 -35.63
C THR A 126 -41.34 0.32 -36.99
N VAL A 127 -41.07 1.50 -37.54
CA VAL A 127 -41.57 1.90 -38.87
C VAL A 127 -40.92 1.02 -39.94
N PRO A 128 -41.70 0.28 -40.75
CA PRO A 128 -41.13 -0.54 -41.83
C PRO A 128 -40.51 0.35 -42.91
N ASP A 129 -39.46 -0.14 -43.57
CA ASP A 129 -38.67 0.66 -44.54
C ASP A 129 -39.47 1.09 -45.78
N CYS A 130 -40.63 0.47 -46.03
CA CYS A 130 -41.54 0.83 -47.11
C CYS A 130 -42.35 2.11 -46.89
N ASP A 131 -42.45 2.63 -45.66
CA ASP A 131 -43.20 3.88 -45.34
C ASP A 131 -42.28 5.10 -45.14
N LYS A 132 -40.95 4.92 -45.25
CA LYS A 132 -40.01 6.03 -45.11
C LYS A 132 -39.83 6.72 -46.48
N PRO A 133 -40.14 8.01 -46.63
CA PRO A 133 -40.02 8.71 -47.91
C PRO A 133 -38.56 8.95 -48.35
N PHE A 134 -37.58 8.68 -47.47
CA PHE A 134 -36.14 8.67 -47.71
C PHE A 134 -35.47 7.69 -46.74
#